data_AF-A0A962UGI2-F1
#
_entry.id   AF-A0A962UGI2-F1
#
_cell.length_a   1.000
_cell.length_b   1.000
_cell.length_c   1.000
_cell.angle_alpha   90.00
_cell.angle_beta   90.00
_cell.angle_gamma   90.00
#
_symmetry.space_group_name_H-M   'P 1'
#
loop_
_entity.id
_entity.type
_entity.pdbx_description
1 polymer ?
#
loop_
_entity_poly.entity_id
_entity_poly.type
_entity_poly.pdbx_seq_one_letter_code
_entity_poly.pdbx_strand_id
1 'polypeptide(L)'
;PYLLLTLGRLAKRCQQNGKARDYLERSIRLMPTPDAYQELGELLQSLHELTYAGQCFHAGLRLLVGKPQEKQGAMLPAGESVQQLEGPADQTPAPATAG
;
A
#
# COMPACT_ATOMS: atom_id res chain seq x y z
N PRO A 1 18.95 -6.14 -6.94
CA PRO A 1 19.13 -5.07 -5.91
C PRO A 1 20.15 -5.43 -4.82
N TYR A 2 20.15 -6.67 -4.31
CA TYR A 2 20.98 -7.07 -3.15
C TYR A 2 22.49 -6.84 -3.33
N LEU A 3 23.05 -7.09 -4.51
CA LEU A 3 24.48 -6.83 -4.76
C LEU A 3 24.84 -5.35 -4.61
N LEU A 4 24.02 -4.45 -5.16
CA LEU A 4 24.24 -3.00 -5.06
C LEU A 4 24.08 -2.51 -3.62
N LEU A 5 23.12 -3.06 -2.87
CA LEU A 5 22.97 -2.79 -1.45
C LEU A 5 24.22 -3.20 -0.65
N THR A 6 24.75 -4.40 -0.89
CA THR A 6 25.97 -4.89 -0.24
C THR A 6 27.18 -4.03 -0.59
N LEU A 7 27.32 -3.62 -1.86
CA LEU A 7 28.38 -2.69 -2.28
C LEU A 7 28.23 -1.31 -1.63
N GLY A 8 27.00 -0.80 -1.50
CA GLY A 8 26.71 0.45 -0.78
C GLY A 8 27.14 0.39 0.68
N ARG A 9 26.77 -0.68 1.40
CA ARG A 9 27.18 -0.95 2.78
C ARG A 9 28.71 -1.03 2.94
N LEU A 10 29.38 -1.73 2.01
CA LEU A 10 30.83 -1.83 2.03
C LEU A 10 31.50 -0.47 1.77
N ALA A 11 31.02 0.29 0.79
CA ALA A 11 31.52 1.62 0.48
C ALA A 11 31.36 2.60 1.65
N LYS A 12 30.24 2.53 2.40
CA LYS A 12 30.04 3.27 3.67
C LYS A 12 31.16 2.96 4.66
N ARG A 13 31.45 1.66 4.88
CA ARG A 13 32.52 1.23 5.80
C ARG A 13 33.92 1.68 5.35
N CYS A 14 34.14 1.77 4.04
CA CYS A 14 35.37 2.29 3.47
C CYS A 14 35.39 3.83 3.36
N GLN A 15 34.42 4.55 3.94
CA GLN A 15 34.29 6.02 3.89
C GLN A 15 34.21 6.60 2.46
N GLN A 16 33.80 5.79 1.48
CA GLN A 16 33.63 6.20 0.09
C GLN A 16 32.19 6.70 -0.15
N ASN A 17 31.82 7.79 0.53
CA ASN A 17 30.45 8.30 0.58
C ASN A 17 29.80 8.54 -0.79
N GLY A 18 30.56 9.06 -1.77
CA GLY A 18 30.06 9.27 -3.13
C GLY A 18 29.66 7.96 -3.83
N LYS A 19 30.49 6.91 -3.73
CA LYS A 19 30.17 5.60 -4.30
C LYS A 19 29.06 4.89 -3.53
N ALA A 20 29.07 5.02 -2.20
CA ALA A 20 28.02 4.47 -1.35
C ALA A 20 26.65 5.03 -1.76
N ARG A 21 26.56 6.35 -1.95
CA ARG A 21 25.33 7.01 -2.43
C ARG A 21 24.90 6.48 -3.79
N ASP A 22 25.81 6.44 -4.76
CA ASP A 22 25.51 5.98 -6.11
C ASP A 22 25.02 4.52 -6.14
N TYR A 23 25.66 3.61 -5.41
CA TYR A 23 25.21 2.21 -5.31
C TYR A 23 23.85 2.07 -4.63
N LEU A 24 23.60 2.82 -3.56
CA LEU A 24 22.32 2.78 -2.84
C LEU A 24 21.19 3.37 -3.68
N GLU A 25 21.41 4.51 -4.34
CA GLU A 25 20.45 5.12 -5.26
C GLU A 25 20.13 4.20 -6.46
N ARG A 26 21.13 3.52 -7.02
CA ARG A 26 20.90 2.50 -8.07
C ARG A 26 20.14 1.29 -7.53
N SER A 27 20.42 0.86 -6.30
CA SER A 27 19.68 -0.23 -5.66
C SER A 27 18.20 0.13 -5.52
N ILE A 28 17.89 1.36 -5.05
CA ILE A 28 16.53 1.87 -4.91
C ILE A 28 15.84 1.98 -6.27
N ARG A 29 16.51 2.52 -7.28
CA ARG A 29 15.97 2.62 -8.65
C ARG A 29 15.63 1.25 -9.24
N LEU A 30 16.43 0.23 -8.94
CA LEU A 30 16.19 -1.13 -9.42
C LEU A 30 15.08 -1.83 -8.64
N MET A 31 15.10 -1.73 -7.31
CA MET A 31 14.03 -2.22 -6.45
C MET A 31 13.99 -1.41 -5.14
N PRO A 32 12.95 -0.61 -4.92
CA PRO A 32 12.80 0.14 -3.68
C PRO A 32 12.55 -0.85 -2.53
N THR A 33 13.45 -0.84 -1.55
CA THR A 33 13.37 -1.70 -0.36
C THR A 33 13.60 -0.86 0.88
N PRO A 34 12.95 -1.19 2.02
CA PRO A 34 13.14 -0.44 3.26
C PRO A 34 14.60 -0.44 3.72
N ASP A 35 15.30 -1.56 3.58
CA ASP A 35 16.75 -1.66 3.84
C ASP A 35 17.56 -0.63 3.04
N ALA A 36 17.32 -0.49 1.73
CA ALA A 36 18.09 0.42 0.90
C ALA A 36 17.84 1.90 1.27
N TYR A 37 16.61 2.25 1.65
CA TYR A 37 16.28 3.58 2.14
C TYR A 37 16.90 3.87 3.51
N GLN A 38 16.91 2.89 4.43
CA GLN A 38 17.56 3.04 5.72
C GLN A 38 19.06 3.29 5.55
N GLU A 39 19.73 2.47 4.73
CA GLU A 39 21.17 2.59 4.50
C GLU A 39 21.57 3.95 3.89
N LEU A 40 20.75 4.46 2.97
CA LEU A 40 20.95 5.78 2.36
C LEU A 40 20.66 6.90 3.37
N GLY A 41 19.64 6.76 4.21
CA GLY A 41 19.32 7.72 5.27
C GLY A 41 20.45 7.86 6.29
N GLU A 42 21.03 6.74 6.74
CA GLU A 42 22.19 6.73 7.63
C GLU A 42 23.43 7.38 6.99
N LEU A 43 23.68 7.10 5.70
CA LEU A 43 24.77 7.75 4.97
C LEU A 43 24.57 9.27 4.94
N LEU A 44 23.36 9.74 4.63
CA LEU A 44 23.03 11.16 4.59
C LEU A 44 23.13 11.83 5.97
N GLN A 45 22.78 11.12 7.06
CA GLN A 45 23.02 11.61 8.41
C GLN A 45 24.51 11.85 8.68
N SER A 46 25.38 10.90 8.29
CA SER A 46 26.83 11.07 8.44
C SER A 46 27.38 12.26 7.64
N LEU A 47 26.71 12.62 6.55
CA LEU A 47 27.01 13.78 5.71
C LEU A 47 26.31 15.07 6.19
N HIS A 48 25.59 15.04 7.31
CA HIS A 48 24.80 16.16 7.85
C HIS A 48 23.68 16.64 6.91
N GLU A 49 23.26 15.81 5.95
CA GLU A 49 22.14 16.06 5.03
C GLU A 49 20.81 15.58 5.65
N LEU A 50 20.47 16.10 6.84
CA LEU A 50 19.38 15.57 7.68
C LEU A 50 18.00 15.61 7.01
N THR A 51 17.71 16.63 6.21
CA THR A 51 16.44 16.75 5.47
C THR A 51 16.27 15.62 4.47
N TYR A 52 17.32 15.27 3.74
CA TYR A 52 17.29 14.16 2.78
C TYR A 52 17.30 12.81 3.49
N ALA A 53 18.01 12.70 4.62
CA ALA A 53 17.99 11.50 5.46
C ALA A 53 16.56 11.21 5.97
N GLY A 54 15.86 12.22 6.49
CA GLY A 54 14.48 12.11 6.93
C GLY A 54 13.55 11.61 5.82
N GLN A 55 13.67 12.17 4.61
CA GLN A 55 12.90 11.71 3.44
C GLN A 55 13.16 10.24 3.11
N CYS A 56 14.41 9.78 3.19
CA CYS A 56 14.75 8.38 2.96
C CYS A 56 14.09 7.48 4.01
N PHE A 57 14.18 7.82 5.29
CA PHE A 57 13.54 7.04 6.36
C PHE A 57 12.01 7.00 6.19
N HIS A 58 11.38 8.14 5.89
CA HIS A 58 9.94 8.19 5.63
C HIS A 58 9.54 7.32 4.42
N ALA A 59 10.35 7.30 3.36
CA ALA A 59 10.10 6.43 2.20
C ALA A 59 10.21 4.95 2.57
N GLY A 60 11.25 4.56 3.32
CA GLY A 60 11.42 3.19 3.81
C GLY A 60 10.26 2.74 4.72
N LEU A 61 9.84 3.60 5.66
CA LEU A 61 8.69 3.34 6.53
C LEU A 61 7.39 3.16 5.75
N ARG A 62 7.17 3.96 4.70
CA ARG A 62 5.98 3.84 3.84
C ARG A 62 5.90 2.49 3.14
N LEU A 63 7.04 1.89 2.80
CA LEU A 63 7.08 0.55 2.21
C LEU A 63 6.70 -0.54 3.22
N LEU A 64 7.09 -0.37 4.49
CA LEU A 64 6.81 -1.33 5.56
C LEU A 64 5.37 -1.26 6.06
N VAL A 65 4.85 -0.04 6.25
CA VAL A 65 3.47 0.17 6.72
C VAL A 65 2.45 -0.30 5.67
N GLY A 66 2.86 -0.39 4.40
CA GLY A 66 1.98 -0.66 3.27
C GLY A 66 1.03 0.52 3.06
N LYS A 67 0.50 0.68 1.84
CA LYS A 67 -0.78 1.39 1.75
C LYS A 67 -1.80 0.49 2.44
N PRO A 68 -2.68 0.99 3.34
CA PRO A 68 -3.92 0.28 3.57
C PRO A 68 -4.48 0.05 2.17
N GLN A 69 -4.76 -1.21 1.82
CA GLN A 69 -5.53 -1.51 0.64
C GLN A 69 -6.83 -0.75 0.83
N GLU A 70 -6.95 0.45 0.26
CA GLU A 70 -8.24 1.03 -0.07
C GLU A 70 -8.87 -0.04 -0.96
N LYS A 71 -9.66 -0.92 -0.34
CA LYS A 71 -10.59 -1.77 -1.07
C LYS A 71 -11.40 -0.78 -1.89
N GLN A 72 -11.07 -0.67 -3.18
CA GLN A 72 -11.87 0.04 -4.16
C GLN A 72 -13.32 -0.38 -3.94
N GLY A 73 -14.18 0.63 -3.81
CA GLY A 73 -15.41 0.57 -3.03
C GLY A 73 -16.17 -0.75 -3.07
N ALA A 74 -16.42 -1.31 -1.89
CA ALA A 74 -17.75 -1.84 -1.66
C ALA A 74 -18.67 -0.63 -1.50
N MET A 75 -19.15 -0.10 -2.63
CA MET A 75 -20.42 0.60 -2.62
C MET A 75 -21.39 -0.32 -1.88
N LEU A 76 -21.87 0.11 -0.70
CA LEU A 76 -23.04 -0.52 -0.11
C LEU A 76 -24.10 -0.51 -1.20
N PRO A 77 -24.66 -1.66 -1.63
CA PRO A 77 -25.74 -1.63 -2.57
C PRO A 77 -26.86 -0.80 -1.92
N ALA A 78 -27.08 0.41 -2.42
CA ALA A 78 -28.33 1.12 -2.25
C ALA A 78 -29.34 0.39 -3.14
N GLY A 79 -29.74 -0.79 -2.70
CA GLY A 79 -30.50 -1.77 -3.46
C GLY A 79 -31.33 -2.61 -2.50
N GLU A 80 -32.48 -2.05 -2.15
CA GLU A 80 -33.75 -2.77 -2.03
C GLU A 80 -33.89 -3.77 -0.87
N SER A 81 -34.37 -3.25 0.26
CA SER A 81 -35.30 -4.00 1.10
C SER A 81 -36.54 -3.15 1.36
N VAL A 82 -37.25 -2.78 0.28
CA VAL A 82 -38.70 -2.56 0.37
C VAL A 82 -39.33 -3.93 0.15
N GLN A 83 -39.35 -4.75 1.19
CA GLN A 83 -40.16 -5.97 1.19
C GLN A 83 -41.63 -5.55 1.30
N GLN A 84 -42.15 -5.31 0.10
CA GLN A 84 -43.52 -5.55 -0.34
C GLN A 84 -44.23 -6.59 0.55
N LEU A 85 -45.05 -6.10 1.47
CA LEU A 85 -46.10 -6.86 2.15
C LEU A 85 -47.41 -6.66 1.37
N GLU A 86 -47.46 -7.26 0.17
CA GLU A 86 -48.67 -7.54 -0.61
C GLU A 86 -48.40 -8.88 -1.31
N GLY A 87 -49.16 -9.97 -1.18
CA GLY A 87 -50.37 -10.32 -0.45
C GLY A 87 -50.42 -11.87 -0.39
N PRO A 88 -51.58 -12.50 -0.15
CA PRO A 88 -52.12 -13.27 -1.29
C PRO A 88 -53.62 -13.02 -1.48
N ALA A 89 -53.96 -12.53 -2.67
CA ALA A 89 -55.28 -12.72 -3.25
C ALA A 89 -55.42 -14.21 -3.60
N ASP A 90 -56.10 -14.96 -2.73
CA ASP A 90 -56.62 -16.28 -3.06
C ASP A 90 -57.94 -16.13 -3.83
N GLN A 91 -58.13 -17.05 -4.76
CA GLN A 91 -58.89 -16.89 -5.99
C GLN A 91 -60.37 -17.15 -5.74
N THR A 92 -61.25 -16.32 -6.31
CA THR A 92 -62.64 -16.75 -6.58
C THR A 92 -62.63 -17.76 -7.72
N PRO A 93 -63.48 -18.79 -7.66
CA PRO A 93 -64.59 -18.80 -8.61
C PRO A 93 -65.92 -19.26 -7.99
N ALA A 94 -67.02 -18.61 -8.42
CA ALA A 94 -68.40 -19.09 -8.28
C ALA A 94 -68.62 -20.34 -9.17
N PRO A 95 -69.66 -21.21 -9.01
CA PRO A 95 -71.08 -20.82 -9.18
C PRO A 95 -72.14 -21.61 -8.35
N ALA A 96 -73.39 -21.10 -8.37
CA ALA A 96 -74.72 -21.79 -8.28
C ALA A 96 -75.00 -22.75 -7.08
N THR A 97 -76.16 -22.74 -6.40
CA THR A 97 -77.52 -22.96 -6.90
C THR A 97 -78.53 -22.78 -5.75
N ALA A 98 -79.78 -22.53 -6.12
CA ALA A 98 -81.02 -22.32 -5.36
C ALA A 98 -81.36 -23.30 -4.21
N GLY A 99 -82.20 -22.80 -3.29
CA GLY A 99 -82.94 -23.54 -2.26
C GLY A 99 -83.67 -22.59 -1.32
#